data_AF-A0A7Y9W5X2-F1
#
_entry.id   AF-A0A7Y9W5X2-F1
#
_cell.length_a   1.000
_cell.length_b   1.000
_cell.length_c   1.000
_cell.angle_alpha   90.00
_cell.angle_beta   90.00
_cell.angle_gamma   90.00
#
_symmetry.space_group_name_H-M   'P 1'
#
loop_
_entity.id
_entity.type
_entity.pdbx_description
1 polymer ?
#
loop_
_entity_poly.entity_id
_entity_poly.type
_entity_poly.pdbx_seq_one_letter_code
_entity_poly.pdbx_strand_id
1 'polypeptide(L)'
;MGGSAVEGSSITSRLRAVASDARFKNAVLAPPASACLLDDLAQATIAAYWRSRNFTILHTVTATHAARILFAQLPQAMAERLLPGLWVALCAAYVTVGRRASGEVDVPHLAVSWRDVQRLAVASNDDHVIKMAYTCLCEYRRQPLAVYLAAAVRPLLSNTGER
;
A
#
# COMPACT_ATOMS: atom_id res chain seq x y z
N MET A 1 -5.02 20.19 -15.52
CA MET A 1 -5.20 20.82 -14.19
C MET A 1 -4.22 20.16 -13.23
N GLY A 2 -3.22 20.91 -12.78
CA GLY A 2 -2.21 20.42 -11.82
C GLY A 2 -2.86 20.19 -10.46
N GLY A 3 -2.69 18.99 -9.90
CA GLY A 3 -3.17 18.70 -8.54
C GLY A 3 -2.32 19.47 -7.54
N SER A 4 -2.91 20.45 -6.85
CA SER A 4 -2.28 21.04 -5.67
C SER A 4 -2.10 19.96 -4.61
N ALA A 5 -0.98 19.95 -3.90
CA ALA A 5 -0.77 19.05 -2.78
C ALA A 5 -1.88 19.26 -1.73
N VAL A 6 -2.47 18.17 -1.24
CA VAL A 6 -3.48 18.25 -0.17
C VAL A 6 -2.77 18.66 1.12
N GLU A 7 -3.15 19.80 1.70
CA GLU A 7 -2.58 20.30 2.94
C GLU A 7 -2.89 19.39 4.15
N GLY A 8 -1.92 19.23 5.05
CA GLY A 8 -2.11 18.49 6.30
C GLY A 8 -0.80 17.99 6.93
N SER A 9 -0.70 18.14 8.25
CA SER A 9 0.47 17.77 9.07
C SER A 9 0.76 16.27 9.18
N SER A 10 -0.17 15.40 8.80
CA SER A 10 -0.03 13.93 8.87
C SER A 10 -0.74 13.26 7.70
N ILE A 11 -0.42 11.98 7.45
CA ILE A 11 -1.16 11.16 6.46
C ILE A 11 -2.64 11.17 6.82
N THR A 12 -2.98 10.88 8.07
CA THR A 12 -4.36 10.80 8.52
C THR A 12 -5.13 12.11 8.32
N SER A 13 -4.51 13.27 8.59
CA SER A 13 -5.17 14.56 8.35
C SER A 13 -5.42 14.83 6.87
N ARG A 14 -4.48 14.49 5.98
CA ARG A 14 -4.68 14.60 4.52
C ARG A 14 -5.78 13.66 4.01
N LEU A 15 -5.82 12.41 4.49
CA LEU A 15 -6.89 11.47 4.15
C LEU A 15 -8.26 12.00 4.59
N ARG A 16 -8.38 12.55 5.82
CA ARG A 16 -9.62 13.15 6.30
C ARG A 16 -10.04 14.37 5.49
N ALA A 17 -9.09 15.21 5.07
CA ALA A 17 -9.37 16.35 4.20
C ALA A 17 -9.98 15.88 2.87
N VAL A 18 -9.37 14.89 2.22
CA VAL A 18 -9.92 14.28 0.99
C VAL A 18 -11.29 13.64 1.24
N ALA A 19 -11.41 12.83 2.29
CA ALA A 19 -12.67 12.13 2.60
C ALA A 19 -13.82 13.10 2.94
N SER A 20 -13.49 14.33 3.35
CA SER A 20 -14.48 15.38 3.65
C SER A 20 -14.89 16.20 2.42
N ASP A 21 -14.08 16.20 1.35
CA ASP A 21 -14.32 16.94 0.11
C ASP A 21 -15.56 16.41 -0.63
N ALA A 22 -16.49 17.31 -0.98
CA ALA A 22 -17.72 16.97 -1.68
C ALA A 22 -17.48 16.30 -3.04
N ARG A 23 -16.44 16.72 -3.77
CA ARG A 23 -16.08 16.14 -5.07
C ARG A 23 -15.62 14.70 -4.91
N PHE A 24 -14.85 14.41 -3.87
CA PHE A 24 -14.43 13.05 -3.56
C PHE A 24 -15.64 12.19 -3.16
N LYS A 25 -16.50 12.68 -2.26
CA LYS A 25 -17.72 11.97 -1.84
C LYS A 25 -18.64 11.64 -3.02
N ASN A 26 -18.75 12.54 -3.99
CA ASN A 26 -19.58 12.33 -5.17
C ASN A 26 -18.92 11.42 -6.23
N ALA A 27 -17.59 11.28 -6.21
CA ALA A 27 -16.85 10.51 -7.19
C ALA A 27 -16.42 9.12 -6.70
N VAL A 28 -16.27 8.92 -5.39
CA VAL A 28 -15.85 7.64 -4.82
C VAL A 28 -16.96 6.61 -5.05
N LEU A 29 -16.60 5.53 -5.72
CA LEU A 29 -17.51 4.41 -5.94
C LEU A 29 -17.62 3.57 -4.68
N ALA A 30 -18.71 2.81 -4.56
CA ALA A 30 -18.79 1.74 -3.56
C ALA A 30 -17.65 0.73 -3.78
N PRO A 31 -17.18 0.03 -2.71
CA PRO A 31 -16.24 -1.06 -2.89
C PRO A 31 -16.82 -2.09 -3.87
N PRO A 32 -15.98 -2.67 -4.76
CA PRO A 32 -16.40 -3.76 -5.61
C PRO A 32 -17.04 -4.88 -4.78
N ALA A 33 -18.11 -5.48 -5.28
CA ALA A 33 -18.70 -6.69 -4.71
C ALA A 33 -17.81 -7.91 -5.04
N SER A 34 -16.60 -7.91 -4.50
CA SER A 34 -15.58 -8.95 -4.68
C SER A 34 -15.38 -9.69 -3.37
N ALA A 35 -15.51 -11.02 -3.41
CA ALA A 35 -15.15 -11.88 -2.29
C ALA A 35 -13.65 -11.77 -1.95
N CYS A 36 -12.83 -11.27 -2.89
CA CYS A 36 -11.38 -11.14 -2.78
C CYS A 36 -10.93 -9.68 -2.72
N LEU A 37 -11.76 -8.75 -2.23
CA LEU A 37 -11.44 -7.31 -2.24
C LEU A 37 -10.08 -6.98 -1.62
N LEU A 38 -9.67 -7.67 -0.55
CA LEU A 38 -8.35 -7.44 0.05
C LEU A 38 -7.18 -7.88 -0.86
N ASP A 39 -7.38 -8.90 -1.69
CA ASP A 39 -6.38 -9.34 -2.68
C ASP A 39 -6.29 -8.33 -3.82
N ASP A 40 -7.44 -7.84 -4.30
CA ASP A 40 -7.52 -6.78 -5.31
C ASP A 40 -6.83 -5.49 -4.82
N LEU A 41 -7.08 -5.12 -3.56
CA LEU A 41 -6.42 -3.99 -2.92
C LEU A 41 -4.91 -4.22 -2.75
N ALA A 42 -4.49 -5.43 -2.39
CA ALA A 42 -3.07 -5.74 -2.22
C ALA A 42 -2.31 -5.56 -3.54
N GLN A 43 -2.88 -6.04 -4.66
CA GLN A 43 -2.32 -5.85 -6.00
C GLN A 43 -2.34 -4.39 -6.45
N ALA A 44 -3.46 -3.69 -6.25
CA ALA A 44 -3.59 -2.29 -6.66
C ALA A 44 -2.62 -1.37 -5.90
N THR A 45 -2.50 -1.56 -4.59
CA THR A 45 -1.63 -0.75 -3.73
C THR A 45 -0.16 -1.03 -3.99
N ILE A 46 0.27 -2.28 -4.17
CA ILE A 46 1.67 -2.60 -4.46
C ILE A 46 2.11 -2.05 -5.82
N ALA A 47 1.23 -2.14 -6.82
CA ALA A 47 1.48 -1.58 -8.14
C ALA A 47 1.58 -0.05 -8.08
N ALA A 48 0.70 0.61 -7.32
CA ALA A 48 0.75 2.05 -7.10
C ALA A 48 2.03 2.47 -6.36
N TYR A 49 2.46 1.70 -5.35
CA TYR A 49 3.71 1.96 -4.63
C TYR A 49 4.91 1.81 -5.55
N TRP A 50 4.95 0.75 -6.37
CA TRP A 50 6.04 0.53 -7.32
C TRP A 50 6.20 1.71 -8.29
N ARG A 51 5.10 2.27 -8.81
CA ARG A 51 5.14 3.42 -9.71
C ARG A 51 5.48 4.75 -9.03
N SER A 52 5.05 4.94 -7.79
CA SER A 52 5.12 6.25 -7.13
C SER A 52 6.29 6.42 -6.18
N ARG A 53 6.72 5.33 -5.50
CA ARG A 53 7.57 5.35 -4.30
C ARG A 53 7.06 6.30 -3.21
N ASN A 54 5.77 6.62 -3.24
CA ASN A 54 5.22 7.63 -2.34
C ASN A 54 4.97 7.00 -0.96
N PHE A 55 5.39 7.70 0.08
CA PHE A 55 5.26 7.27 1.47
C PHE A 55 3.81 7.03 1.89
N THR A 56 2.85 7.84 1.42
CA THR A 56 1.42 7.62 1.68
C THR A 56 0.92 6.33 1.00
N ILE A 57 1.43 6.00 -0.19
CA ILE A 57 1.08 4.74 -0.88
C ILE A 57 1.76 3.53 -0.24
N LEU A 58 2.95 3.67 0.35
CA LEU A 58 3.51 2.61 1.21
C LEU A 58 2.53 2.24 2.33
N HIS A 59 1.89 3.24 2.93
CA HIS A 59 0.89 3.01 3.95
C HIS A 59 -0.40 2.35 3.43
N THR A 60 -0.75 2.46 2.15
CA THR A 60 -1.89 1.71 1.61
C THR A 60 -1.56 0.22 1.45
N VAL A 61 -0.32 -0.11 1.06
CA VAL A 61 0.17 -1.50 1.01
C VAL A 61 0.13 -2.13 2.40
N THR A 62 0.78 -1.47 3.37
CA THR A 62 0.87 -1.99 4.75
C THR A 62 -0.48 -1.97 5.47
N ALA A 63 -1.36 -1.00 5.21
CA ALA A 63 -2.72 -0.98 5.76
C ALA A 63 -3.59 -2.11 5.22
N THR A 64 -3.45 -2.46 3.94
CA THR A 64 -4.19 -3.59 3.35
C THR A 64 -3.81 -4.91 4.05
N HIS A 65 -2.51 -5.13 4.25
CA HIS A 65 -2.04 -6.31 4.98
C HIS A 65 -2.44 -6.29 6.45
N ALA A 66 -2.35 -5.14 7.13
CA ALA A 66 -2.80 -5.00 8.51
C ALA A 66 -4.30 -5.26 8.65
N ALA A 67 -5.13 -4.77 7.72
CA ALA A 67 -6.56 -5.05 7.71
C ALA A 67 -6.82 -6.55 7.58
N ARG A 68 -6.06 -7.26 6.76
CA ARG A 68 -6.16 -8.73 6.64
C ARG A 68 -5.87 -9.44 7.96
N ILE A 69 -4.81 -9.04 8.67
CA ILE A 69 -4.48 -9.59 9.98
C ILE A 69 -5.61 -9.32 10.97
N LEU A 70 -6.07 -8.07 11.04
CA LEU A 70 -7.10 -7.64 11.98
C LEU A 70 -8.44 -8.34 11.69
N PHE A 71 -8.91 -8.30 10.44
CA PHE A 71 -10.21 -8.88 10.07
C PHE A 71 -10.27 -10.39 10.28
N ALA A 72 -9.14 -11.10 10.17
CA ALA A 72 -9.06 -12.52 10.51
C ALA A 72 -9.27 -12.81 12.01
N GLN A 73 -9.13 -11.80 12.88
CA GLN A 73 -9.38 -11.92 14.33
C GLN A 73 -10.78 -11.41 14.73
N LEU A 74 -11.55 -10.84 13.81
CA LEU A 74 -12.86 -10.28 14.09
C LEU A 74 -13.97 -11.25 13.66
N PRO A 75 -15.15 -11.22 14.32
CA PRO A 75 -16.35 -11.81 13.76
C PRO A 75 -16.61 -11.31 12.34
N GLN A 76 -16.99 -12.21 11.44
CA GLN A 76 -17.19 -11.91 10.01
C GLN A 76 -18.08 -10.68 9.79
N ALA A 77 -19.22 -10.60 10.47
CA ALA A 77 -20.14 -9.46 10.35
C ALA A 77 -19.50 -8.12 10.73
N MET A 78 -18.53 -8.10 11.65
CA MET A 78 -17.80 -6.89 12.00
C MET A 78 -16.74 -6.54 10.93
N ALA A 79 -16.01 -7.53 10.41
CA ALA A 79 -15.08 -7.33 9.31
C ALA A 79 -15.79 -6.76 8.07
N GLU A 80 -16.94 -7.32 7.69
CA GLU A 80 -17.77 -6.85 6.58
C GLU A 80 -18.25 -5.41 6.77
N ARG A 81 -18.59 -5.00 8.00
CA ARG A 81 -18.98 -3.61 8.33
C ARG A 81 -17.82 -2.61 8.23
N LEU A 82 -16.59 -3.04 8.45
CA LEU A 82 -15.39 -2.17 8.44
C LEU A 82 -14.77 -2.04 7.05
N LEU A 83 -14.98 -3.03 6.17
CA LEU A 83 -14.39 -3.11 4.84
C LEU A 83 -14.71 -1.87 3.95
N PRO A 84 -15.94 -1.32 3.92
CA PRO A 84 -16.22 -0.08 3.18
C PRO A 84 -15.40 1.12 3.68
N GLY A 85 -15.15 1.20 4.98
CA GLY A 85 -14.33 2.25 5.58
C GLY A 85 -12.86 2.15 5.13
N LEU A 86 -12.32 0.93 5.07
CA LEU A 86 -10.99 0.68 4.51
C LEU A 86 -10.91 1.13 3.05
N TRP A 87 -11.89 0.73 2.22
CA TRP A 87 -11.96 1.14 0.82
C TRP A 87 -11.89 2.66 0.65
N VAL A 88 -12.75 3.40 1.35
CA VAL A 88 -12.78 4.86 1.31
C VAL A 88 -11.44 5.46 1.74
N ALA A 89 -10.82 4.93 2.80
CA ALA A 89 -9.53 5.40 3.28
C ALA A 89 -8.40 5.19 2.25
N LEU A 90 -8.37 4.05 1.56
CA LEU A 90 -7.36 3.76 0.54
C LEU A 90 -7.58 4.60 -0.73
N CYS A 91 -8.82 4.80 -1.15
CA CYS A 91 -9.15 5.73 -2.25
C CYS A 91 -8.75 7.16 -1.90
N ALA A 92 -9.06 7.64 -0.70
CA ALA A 92 -8.65 8.96 -0.24
C ALA A 92 -7.13 9.10 -0.23
N ALA A 93 -6.40 8.09 0.28
CA ALA A 93 -4.95 8.06 0.26
C ALA A 93 -4.37 8.16 -1.16
N TYR A 94 -4.95 7.43 -2.11
CA TYR A 94 -4.53 7.49 -3.51
C TYR A 94 -4.71 8.89 -4.10
N VAL A 95 -5.84 9.54 -3.83
CA VAL A 95 -6.13 10.91 -4.30
C VAL A 95 -5.12 11.92 -3.76
N THR A 96 -4.62 11.77 -2.53
CA THR A 96 -3.61 12.71 -1.97
C THR A 96 -2.30 12.76 -2.77
N VAL A 97 -2.00 11.71 -3.54
CA VAL A 97 -0.73 11.58 -4.29
C VAL A 97 -0.89 12.03 -5.75
N GLY A 98 -2.13 12.23 -6.20
CA GLY A 98 -2.45 12.65 -7.56
C GLY A 98 -2.27 11.54 -8.61
N ARG A 99 -2.78 11.80 -9.81
CA ARG A 99 -2.73 10.85 -10.92
C ARG A 99 -1.30 10.70 -11.45
N ARG A 100 -0.66 9.56 -11.19
CA ARG A 100 0.55 9.14 -11.91
C ARG A 100 0.19 8.26 -13.10
N ALA A 101 1.12 8.16 -14.06
CA ALA A 101 0.93 7.43 -15.31
C ALA A 101 0.37 6.01 -15.06
N SER A 102 -0.72 5.70 -15.74
CA SER A 102 -1.24 4.35 -15.91
C SER A 102 -0.38 3.63 -16.95
N GLY A 103 -0.04 2.37 -16.69
CA GLY A 103 0.78 1.54 -17.57
C GLY A 103 1.09 0.20 -16.90
N GLU A 104 1.57 -0.75 -17.69
CA GLU A 104 2.01 -2.04 -17.18
C GLU A 104 3.13 -1.87 -16.14
N VAL A 105 3.10 -2.73 -15.13
CA VAL A 105 4.13 -2.76 -14.09
C VAL A 105 5.31 -3.54 -14.65
N ASP A 106 6.25 -2.83 -15.29
CA ASP A 106 7.54 -3.42 -15.65
C ASP A 106 8.38 -3.59 -14.37
N VAL A 107 8.70 -4.85 -14.06
CA VAL A 107 9.47 -5.24 -12.88
C VAL A 107 10.73 -5.95 -13.35
N PRO A 108 11.93 -5.42 -13.04
CA PRO A 108 13.16 -6.06 -13.45
C PRO A 108 13.31 -7.42 -12.75
N HIS A 109 13.97 -8.37 -13.42
CA HIS A 109 14.44 -9.56 -12.74
C HIS A 109 15.49 -9.15 -11.70
N LEU A 110 15.26 -9.52 -10.45
CA LEU A 110 16.21 -9.30 -9.36
C LEU A 110 16.99 -10.57 -9.05
N ALA A 111 18.30 -10.44 -8.86
CA ALA A 111 19.19 -11.50 -8.37
C ALA A 111 19.20 -11.57 -6.82
N VAL A 112 18.12 -11.15 -6.16
CA VAL A 112 17.99 -11.07 -4.71
C VAL A 112 16.98 -12.11 -4.24
N SER A 113 17.31 -12.89 -3.22
CA SER A 113 16.39 -13.87 -2.65
C SER A 113 15.51 -13.27 -1.54
N TRP A 114 14.38 -13.91 -1.23
CA TRP A 114 13.60 -13.56 -0.03
C TRP A 114 14.41 -13.69 1.26
N ARG A 115 15.37 -14.62 1.33
CA ARG A 115 16.27 -14.77 2.48
C ARG A 115 17.16 -13.53 2.66
N ASP A 116 17.63 -12.93 1.57
CA ASP A 116 18.40 -11.69 1.61
C ASP A 116 17.55 -10.52 2.09
N VAL A 117 16.33 -10.39 1.56
CA VAL A 117 15.37 -9.36 1.99
C VAL A 117 15.09 -9.47 3.49
N GLN A 118 14.84 -10.67 3.99
CA GLN A 118 14.59 -10.90 5.42
C GLN A 118 15.80 -10.51 6.28
N ARG A 119 17.01 -10.94 5.88
CA ARG A 119 18.25 -10.60 6.60
C ARG A 119 18.47 -9.09 6.68
N LEU A 120 18.30 -8.38 5.57
CA LEU A 120 18.48 -6.93 5.52
C LEU A 120 17.38 -6.20 6.29
N ALA A 121 16.13 -6.67 6.21
CA ALA A 121 15.03 -6.09 6.98
C ALA A 121 15.24 -6.23 8.49
N VAL A 122 15.66 -7.39 8.99
CA VAL A 122 15.95 -7.62 10.41
C VAL A 122 17.08 -6.72 10.92
N ALA A 123 18.04 -6.38 10.07
CA ALA A 123 19.14 -5.49 10.41
C ALA A 123 18.79 -3.99 10.29
N SER A 124 17.60 -3.65 9.80
CA SER A 124 17.16 -2.26 9.62
C SER A 124 16.64 -1.67 10.93
N ASN A 125 16.91 -0.38 11.17
CA ASN A 125 16.27 0.40 12.24
C ASN A 125 15.09 1.23 11.73
N ASP A 126 14.79 1.19 10.44
CA ASP A 126 13.62 1.83 9.84
C ASP A 126 12.42 0.86 9.88
N ASP A 127 11.40 1.21 10.64
CA ASP A 127 10.20 0.40 10.81
C ASP A 127 9.39 0.29 9.52
N HIS A 128 9.45 1.27 8.62
CA HIS A 128 8.79 1.21 7.31
C HIS A 128 9.45 0.17 6.41
N VAL A 129 10.77 0.09 6.45
CA VAL A 129 11.54 -0.96 5.73
C VAL A 129 11.12 -2.35 6.22
N ILE A 130 11.09 -2.54 7.54
CA ILE A 130 10.70 -3.82 8.15
C ILE A 130 9.27 -4.19 7.76
N LYS A 131 8.32 -3.26 7.95
CA LYS A 131 6.90 -3.46 7.64
C LYS A 131 6.68 -3.77 6.17
N MET A 132 7.38 -3.06 5.28
CA MET A 132 7.27 -3.26 3.83
C MET A 132 7.81 -4.63 3.42
N ALA A 133 9.00 -5.01 3.89
CA ALA A 133 9.59 -6.31 3.59
C ALA A 133 8.71 -7.46 4.09
N TYR A 134 8.21 -7.37 5.33
CA TYR A 134 7.31 -8.36 5.91
C TYR A 134 5.98 -8.46 5.16
N THR A 135 5.35 -7.31 4.86
CA THR A 135 4.10 -7.25 4.11
C THR A 135 4.25 -7.87 2.73
N CYS A 136 5.28 -7.48 1.97
CA CYS A 136 5.55 -8.03 0.65
C CYS A 136 5.77 -9.54 0.68
N LEU A 137 6.50 -10.06 1.68
CA LEU A 137 6.71 -11.50 1.82
C LEU A 137 5.39 -12.24 2.07
N CYS A 138 4.53 -11.70 2.95
CA CYS A 138 3.25 -12.32 3.27
C CYS A 138 2.28 -12.30 2.09
N GLU A 139 2.16 -11.18 1.38
CA GLU A 139 1.29 -11.09 0.21
C GLU A 139 1.87 -11.89 -0.97
N TYR A 140 3.20 -11.96 -1.15
CA TYR A 140 3.82 -12.85 -2.14
C TYR A 140 3.50 -14.34 -1.89
N ARG A 141 3.51 -14.77 -0.62
CA ARG A 141 3.15 -16.15 -0.25
C ARG A 141 1.68 -16.47 -0.52
N ARG A 142 0.81 -15.46 -0.50
CA ARG A 142 -0.61 -15.59 -0.86
C ARG A 142 -0.81 -15.62 -2.37
N GLN A 143 -0.18 -14.69 -3.07
CA GLN A 143 -0.25 -14.57 -4.52
C GLN A 143 1.11 -14.14 -5.08
N PRO A 144 1.88 -15.08 -5.66
CA PRO A 144 3.23 -14.79 -6.13
C PRO A 144 3.25 -13.81 -7.31
N LEU A 145 3.64 -12.57 -7.03
CA LEU A 145 3.88 -11.54 -8.04
C LEU A 145 5.28 -10.94 -7.86
N ALA A 146 6.03 -10.80 -8.98
CA ALA A 146 7.41 -10.30 -8.97
C ALA A 146 7.54 -8.90 -8.32
N VAL A 147 6.50 -8.07 -8.44
CA VAL A 147 6.45 -6.72 -7.87
C VAL A 147 6.64 -6.71 -6.35
N TYR A 148 6.23 -7.76 -5.62
CA TYR A 148 6.41 -7.81 -4.16
C TYR A 148 7.88 -7.88 -3.77
N LEU A 149 8.64 -8.78 -4.41
CA LEU A 149 10.08 -8.88 -4.16
C LEU A 149 10.78 -7.57 -4.53
N ALA A 150 10.42 -7.00 -5.69
CA ALA A 150 11.03 -5.76 -6.14
C ALA A 150 10.72 -4.56 -5.24
N ALA A 151 9.48 -4.44 -4.78
CA ALA A 151 9.08 -3.41 -3.84
C ALA A 151 9.72 -3.59 -2.46
N ALA A 152 9.95 -4.83 -2.01
CA ALA A 152 10.63 -5.11 -0.74
C ALA A 152 12.13 -4.76 -0.77
N VAL A 153 12.81 -5.04 -1.89
CA VAL A 153 14.24 -4.75 -2.08
C VAL A 153 14.52 -3.26 -2.19
N ARG A 154 13.64 -2.51 -2.85
CA ARG A 154 13.87 -1.10 -3.21
C ARG A 154 14.30 -0.20 -2.03
N PRO A 155 13.61 -0.17 -0.86
CA PRO A 155 14.04 0.68 0.24
C PRO A 155 15.30 0.14 0.95
N LEU A 156 15.57 -1.18 0.87
CA LEU A 156 16.76 -1.80 1.46
C LEU A 156 18.07 -1.37 0.76
N LEU A 157 18.02 -1.15 -0.56
CA LEU A 157 19.19 -0.72 -1.35
C LEU A 157 19.52 0.77 -1.21
N SER A 158 18.58 1.56 -0.70
CA SER A 158 18.77 3.01 -0.51
C SER A 158 19.59 3.34 0.75
N ASN A 159 19.68 2.39 1.70
CA ASN A 159 20.45 2.52 2.94
C ASN A 159 21.92 2.05 2.83
N THR A 160 22.36 1.65 1.64
CA THR A 160 23.74 1.19 1.38
C THR A 160 24.66 2.29 0.81
N GLY A 161 24.17 3.54 0.69
CA GLY A 161 24.84 4.61 -0.05
C GLY A 161 25.57 5.70 0.75
N GLU A 162 25.35 5.84 2.06
CA GLU A 162 26.05 6.86 2.87
C GLU A 162 26.34 6.30 4.27
N ARG A 163 27.60 5.94 4.49
CA ARG A 163 28.27 5.93 5.81
C ARG A 163 29.62 6.59 5.65
#